data_AF-A0A8J6XA90-F1
#
_entry.id   AF-A0A8J6XA90-F1
#
_cell.length_a   1.000
_cell.length_b   1.000
_cell.length_c   1.000
_cell.angle_alpha   90.00
_cell.angle_beta   90.00
_cell.angle_gamma   90.00
#
_symmetry.space_group_name_H-M   'P 1'
#
loop_
_entity.id
_entity.type
_entity.pdbx_description
1 polymer ?
#
loop_
_entity_poly.entity_id
_entity_poly.type
_entity_poly.pdbx_seq_one_letter_code
_entity_poly.pdbx_strand_id
1 'polypeptide(L)' 'VSQELRAAEDPEFETFYTKNILLNEGIRAWMAPQDQPHEKFVFPEEVLPRGNAL' A
#
# COMPACT_ATOMS: atom_id res chain seq x y z
N VAL A 1 10.03 2.07 12.18
CA VAL A 1 9.97 3.31 12.98
C VAL A 1 10.95 4.39 12.52
N SER A 2 12.27 4.32 12.73
CA SER A 2 13.15 5.46 12.36
C SER A 2 13.08 5.86 10.88
N GLN A 3 12.97 4.88 9.97
CA GLN A 3 12.78 5.14 8.54
C GLN A 3 11.38 5.70 8.21
N GLU A 4 10.34 5.23 8.89
CA GLU A 4 8.97 5.73 8.71
C GLU A 4 8.86 7.18 9.20
N LEU A 5 9.49 7.51 10.33
CA LEU A 5 9.55 8.88 10.84
C LEU A 5 10.25 9.81 9.84
N ARG A 6 11.38 9.38 9.27
CA ARG A 6 12.08 10.17 8.26
C ARG A 6 11.27 10.31 6.98
N ALA A 7 10.69 9.22 6.47
CA ALA A 7 9.88 9.24 5.26
C ALA A 7 8.58 10.05 5.42
N ALA A 8 8.05 10.13 6.64
CA ALA A 8 6.88 10.96 6.94
C ALA A 8 7.20 12.46 6.96
N GLU A 9 8.44 12.83 7.32
CA GLU A 9 8.89 14.24 7.36
C GLU A 9 9.53 14.70 6.05
N ASP A 10 10.16 13.80 5.30
CA ASP A 10 10.95 14.09 4.09
C ASP A 10 10.42 13.28 2.89
N PRO A 11 9.62 13.91 2.00
CA PRO A 11 9.04 13.26 0.83
C PRO A 11 10.06 12.78 -0.21
N GLU A 12 11.30 13.27 -0.17
CA GLU A 12 12.38 12.84 -1.07
C GLU A 12 13.14 11.62 -0.50
N PHE A 13 12.90 11.26 0.76
CA PHE A 13 13.55 10.12 1.38
C PHE A 13 12.91 8.80 0.90
N GLU A 14 13.59 8.14 -0.03
CA GLU A 14 13.19 6.83 -0.54
C GLU A 14 14.29 5.78 -0.35
N THR A 15 13.91 4.58 0.10
CA THR A 15 14.80 3.41 0.19
C THR A 15 14.10 2.17 -0.37
N PHE A 16 14.83 1.09 -0.59
CA PHE A 16 14.18 -0.19 -0.94
C PHE A 16 13.18 -0.66 0.11
N TYR A 17 13.40 -0.33 1.39
CA TYR A 17 12.45 -0.67 2.45
C TYR A 17 11.11 0.06 2.27
N THR A 18 11.13 1.39 2.04
CA THR A 18 9.88 2.16 1.85
C THR A 18 9.17 1.78 0.56
N LYS A 19 9.92 1.48 -0.51
CA LYS A 19 9.35 0.96 -1.78
C LYS A 19 8.63 -0.37 -1.59
N ASN A 20 9.19 -1.28 -0.79
CA ASN A 20 8.54 -2.57 -0.51
C ASN A 20 7.25 -2.41 0.30
N ILE A 21 7.13 -1.36 1.13
CA ILE A 21 5.88 -1.06 1.84
C ILE A 21 4.76 -0.76 0.83
N LEU A 22 5.02 0.06 -0.21
CA LEU A 22 4.04 0.36 -1.26
C LEU A 22 3.60 -0.91 -2.02
N LEU A 23 4.52 -1.83 -2.33
CA LEU A 23 4.18 -3.12 -2.93
C LEU A 23 3.26 -3.94 -2.01
N ASN A 24 3.59 -3.98 -0.72
CA ASN A 24 2.79 -4.72 0.27
C ASN A 24 1.39 -4.09 0.47
N GLU A 25 1.25 -2.77 0.37
CA GLU A 25 -0.04 -2.09 0.40
C GLU A 25 -0.92 -2.50 -0.79
N GLY A 26 -0.34 -2.55 -1.99
CA GLY A 26 -0.99 -3.10 -3.18
C GLY A 26 -1.46 -4.54 -2.94
N ILE A 27 -0.56 -5.44 -2.58
CA ILE A 27 -0.89 -6.85 -2.34
C ILE A 27 -2.06 -7.00 -1.36
N ARG A 28 -2.03 -6.30 -0.22
CA ARG A 28 -3.10 -6.40 0.78
C ARG A 28 -4.44 -5.90 0.23
N ALA A 29 -4.49 -4.71 -0.37
CA ALA A 29 -5.74 -4.14 -0.88
C ALA A 29 -6.35 -4.97 -2.01
N TRP A 30 -5.51 -5.47 -2.92
CA TRP A 30 -5.94 -6.21 -4.09
C TRP A 30 -6.31 -7.67 -3.79
N MET A 31 -5.66 -8.31 -2.81
CA MET A 31 -5.94 -9.71 -2.46
C MET A 31 -7.03 -9.87 -1.40
N ALA A 32 -7.11 -8.97 -0.41
CA ALA A 32 -7.96 -9.15 0.77
C ALA A 32 -9.44 -9.48 0.47
N PRO A 33 -10.14 -8.86 -0.51
CA PRO A 33 -11.54 -9.18 -0.77
C PRO A 33 -11.80 -10.65 -1.13
N GLN A 34 -10.85 -11.29 -1.82
CA GLN A 34 -10.97 -12.70 -2.23
C GLN A 34 -10.32 -13.65 -1.22
N ASP A 35 -9.18 -13.24 -0.64
CA ASP A 35 -8.42 -14.05 0.31
C ASP A 35 -9.08 -14.12 1.69
N GLN A 36 -9.86 -13.09 2.06
CA GLN A 36 -10.56 -12.98 3.34
C GLN A 36 -12.07 -12.81 3.14
N PRO A 37 -12.77 -13.80 2.57
CA PRO A 37 -14.18 -13.66 2.18
C PRO A 37 -15.12 -13.48 3.38
N HIS A 38 -14.70 -13.85 4.59
CA HIS A 38 -15.48 -13.67 5.82
C HIS A 38 -15.56 -12.21 6.28
N GLU A 39 -14.60 -11.38 5.89
CA GLU A 39 -14.57 -9.94 6.21
C GLU A 39 -15.51 -9.13 5.30
N LYS A 40 -15.97 -9.72 4.19
CA LYS A 40 -16.91 -9.09 3.23
C LYS A 40 -16.42 -7.72 2.74
N PHE A 41 -15.12 -7.58 2.49
CA PHE A 41 -14.56 -6.34 1.97
C PHE A 41 -15.15 -5.97 0.61
N VAL A 42 -15.55 -4.71 0.50
CA VAL A 42 -15.92 -4.08 -0.76
C VAL A 42 -15.12 -2.78 -0.86
N PHE A 43 -14.12 -2.78 -1.72
CA PHE A 43 -13.29 -1.61 -2.00
C PHE A 43 -13.69 -1.01 -3.34
N PRO A 44 -14.23 0.22 -3.38
CA PRO A 44 -14.42 0.96 -4.62
C PRO A 44 -13.11 1.14 -5.40
N GLU A 45 -13.20 1.39 -6.71
CA GLU A 45 -12.00 1.55 -7.54
C GLU A 45 -11.14 2.74 -7.10
N GLU A 46 -11.74 3.84 -6.63
CA GLU A 46 -11.02 5.05 -6.23
C GLU A 46 -10.11 4.87 -5.01
N VAL A 47 -10.32 3.83 -4.20
CA VAL A 47 -9.52 3.57 -3.00
C VAL A 47 -8.44 2.51 -3.22
N LEU A 48 -8.42 1.85 -4.38
CA LEU A 48 -7.40 0.84 -4.68
C LEU A 48 -6.07 1.54 -5.01
N PRO A 49 -4.98 1.23 -4.27
CA PRO A 49 -3.68 1.85 -4.52
C PRO A 49 -3.14 1.39 -5.88
N ARG A 50 -2.81 2.34 -6.74
CA ARG A 50 -2.20 2.14 -8.06
C ARG A 50 -1.11 3.17 -8.32
N GLY A 51 -0.06 2.74 -9.00
CA GLY A 51 0.89 3.65 -9.64
C GLY A 51 0.28 4.29 -10.89
N ASN A 52 0.98 5.25 -11.47
CA ASN A 52 0.53 5.90 -12.69
C ASN A 52 0.50 4.90 -13.88
N ALA A 53 -0.61 4.86 -14.62
CA ALA A 53 -0.79 4.15 -15.88
C ALA A 53 -0.64 2.61 -15.88
N LEU A 54 -0.59 1.96 -14.72
CA LEU A 54 -0.72 0.49 -14.59
C LEU A 54 -2.18 0.07 -14.57
#